data_AF-A0A9W6TD36-F1
#
_entry.id   AF-A0A9W6TD36-F1
#
_cell.length_a   1.000
_cell.length_b   1.000
_cell.length_c   1.000
_cell.angle_alpha   90.00
_cell.angle_beta   90.00
_cell.angle_gamma   90.00
#
_symmetry.space_group_name_H-M   'P 1'
#
loop_
_entity.id
_entity.type
_entity.pdbx_description
1 polymer ?
#
loop_
_entity_poly.entity_id
_entity_poly.type
_entity_poly.pdbx_seq_one_letter_code
_entity_poly.pdbx_strand_id
1 'polypeptide(L)'
;MALQGNVAVLTRLADAAAAVQQLKQQNPQVADVTVLAVAEGSDVSQAAAGAQQGAFDAVVAFNEQTEQLGAELAALLPLLKAGGALQLHVANVQEEKKNAILMALMIGGLVDTAVKEEASPFYPEFSGAASFSSKKQSFESAAIPLAKKTTTAQPIKKWTVLADDFGDDDEQDDDIIDEDTLLDDTDEVLQAAKADCGEKVGGRKRACKNCTCG
;
A
#
# COMPACT_ATOMS: atom_id res chain seq x y z
N MET A 1 5.01 -1.10 -18.85
CA MET A 1 6.24 -0.30 -18.63
C MET A 1 7.36 -0.93 -19.41
N ALA A 2 8.40 -0.18 -19.77
CA ALA A 2 9.58 -0.76 -20.42
C ALA A 2 10.48 -1.40 -19.36
N LEU A 3 10.94 -2.63 -19.62
CA LEU A 3 12.01 -3.25 -18.83
C LEU A 3 13.34 -2.60 -19.22
N GLN A 4 14.17 -2.25 -18.24
CA GLN A 4 15.44 -1.58 -18.46
C GLN A 4 16.48 -2.05 -17.43
N GLY A 5 17.77 -1.98 -17.78
CA GLY A 5 18.87 -2.28 -16.88
C GLY A 5 19.06 -3.77 -16.60
N ASN A 6 19.34 -4.11 -15.34
CA ASN A 6 19.52 -5.50 -14.89
C ASN A 6 18.15 -6.11 -14.56
N VAL A 7 17.78 -7.16 -15.31
CA VAL A 7 16.48 -7.81 -15.18
C VAL A 7 16.65 -9.21 -14.60
N ALA A 8 15.96 -9.52 -13.51
CA ALA A 8 15.82 -10.90 -13.04
C ALA A 8 14.53 -11.52 -13.60
N VAL A 9 14.61 -12.74 -14.11
CA VAL A 9 13.47 -13.49 -14.64
C VAL A 9 13.34 -14.80 -13.86
N LEU A 10 12.25 -14.95 -13.12
CA LEU A 10 11.94 -16.15 -12.35
C LEU A 10 10.98 -17.02 -13.15
N THR A 11 11.48 -18.09 -13.77
CA THR A 11 10.71 -18.95 -14.67
C THR A 11 10.90 -20.44 -14.35
N ARG A 12 9.86 -21.23 -14.60
CA ARG A 12 9.90 -22.71 -14.55
C ARG A 12 10.34 -23.34 -15.88
N LEU A 13 10.56 -22.53 -16.92
CA LEU A 13 10.95 -23.01 -18.23
C LEU A 13 12.38 -23.59 -18.19
N ALA A 14 12.51 -24.87 -18.58
CA ALA A 14 13.79 -25.58 -18.55
C ALA A 14 14.84 -25.00 -19.53
N ASP A 15 14.41 -24.50 -20.70
CA ASP A 15 15.26 -23.76 -21.65
C ASP A 15 14.70 -22.35 -21.89
N ALA A 16 15.25 -21.38 -21.16
CA ALA A 16 14.87 -19.99 -21.26
C ALA A 16 15.67 -19.19 -22.30
N ALA A 17 16.64 -19.80 -23.01
CA ALA A 17 17.58 -19.05 -23.86
C ALA A 17 16.88 -18.30 -25.00
N ALA A 18 15.94 -18.96 -25.70
CA ALA A 18 15.15 -18.35 -26.76
C ALA A 18 14.23 -17.23 -26.23
N ALA A 19 13.61 -17.44 -25.07
CA ALA A 19 12.74 -16.45 -24.44
C ALA A 19 13.52 -15.21 -23.97
N VAL A 20 14.75 -15.38 -23.45
CA VAL A 20 15.65 -14.27 -23.11
C VAL A 20 16.04 -13.47 -24.35
N GLN A 21 16.34 -14.12 -25.47
CA GLN A 21 16.64 -13.41 -26.72
C GLN A 21 15.44 -12.60 -27.20
N GLN A 22 14.24 -13.17 -27.14
CA GLN A 22 13.02 -12.47 -27.53
C GLN A 22 12.72 -11.27 -26.60
N LEU A 23 12.94 -11.42 -25.28
CA LEU A 23 12.78 -10.33 -24.32
C LEU A 23 13.75 -9.17 -24.59
N LYS A 24 15.01 -9.48 -24.94
CA LYS A 24 16.01 -8.47 -25.33
C LYS A 24 15.65 -7.77 -26.64
N GLN A 25 15.07 -8.50 -27.61
CA GLN A 25 14.58 -7.89 -28.86
C GLN A 25 13.40 -6.93 -28.62
N GLN A 26 12.48 -7.31 -27.71
CA GLN A 26 11.32 -6.49 -27.37
C GLN A 26 11.69 -5.29 -26.47
N ASN A 27 12.75 -5.42 -25.67
CA ASN A 27 13.19 -4.41 -24.72
C ASN A 27 14.69 -4.11 -24.91
N PRO A 28 15.06 -3.24 -25.87
CA PRO A 28 16.47 -2.94 -26.16
C PRO A 28 17.20 -2.21 -25.02
N GLN A 29 16.48 -1.75 -23.99
CA GLN A 29 17.03 -1.08 -22.80
C GLN A 29 17.50 -2.07 -21.72
N VAL A 30 17.30 -3.38 -21.92
CA VAL A 30 17.75 -4.43 -21.00
C VAL A 30 19.23 -4.70 -21.22
N ALA A 31 20.05 -4.43 -20.21
CA ALA A 31 21.50 -4.60 -20.27
C ALA A 31 21.91 -6.04 -19.93
N ASP A 32 21.38 -6.56 -18.82
CA ASP A 32 21.67 -7.91 -18.32
C ASP A 32 20.38 -8.65 -17.96
N VAL A 33 20.36 -9.96 -18.17
CA VAL A 33 19.22 -10.83 -17.83
C VAL A 33 19.73 -11.99 -17.00
N THR A 34 19.36 -12.01 -15.73
CA THR A 34 19.62 -13.13 -14.82
C THR A 34 18.38 -14.02 -14.77
N VAL A 35 18.53 -15.28 -15.20
CA VAL A 35 17.44 -16.26 -15.13
C VAL A 35 17.57 -17.05 -13.84
N LEU A 36 16.52 -17.02 -13.02
CA LEU A 36 16.37 -17.81 -11.80
C LEU A 36 15.38 -18.93 -12.11
N ALA A 37 15.89 -20.14 -12.28
CA ALA A 37 15.06 -21.31 -12.52
C ALA A 37 14.30 -21.69 -11.24
N VAL A 38 12.98 -21.76 -11.33
CA VAL A 38 12.11 -22.26 -10.26
C VAL A 38 11.91 -23.75 -10.49
N ALA A 39 12.36 -24.59 -9.56
CA ALA A 39 12.21 -26.04 -9.66
C ALA A 39 10.72 -26.47 -9.59
N GLU A 40 10.42 -27.62 -10.16
CA GLU A 40 9.08 -28.21 -10.11
C GLU A 40 8.74 -28.59 -8.65
N GLY A 41 7.66 -28.03 -8.11
CA GLY A 41 7.29 -28.19 -6.69
C GLY A 41 7.94 -27.19 -5.72
N SER A 42 8.77 -26.26 -6.22
CA SER A 42 9.26 -25.10 -5.46
C SER A 42 8.47 -23.83 -5.79
N ASP A 43 8.44 -22.91 -4.83
CA ASP A 43 7.78 -21.61 -4.97
C ASP A 43 8.79 -20.52 -5.37
N VAL A 44 8.28 -19.42 -5.93
CA VAL A 44 9.08 -18.28 -6.40
C VAL A 44 9.92 -17.67 -5.26
N SER A 45 9.41 -17.73 -4.02
CA SER A 45 10.10 -17.27 -2.82
C SER A 45 11.42 -18.00 -2.55
N GLN A 46 11.48 -19.31 -2.83
CA GLN A 46 12.68 -20.12 -2.63
C GLN A 46 13.75 -19.81 -3.68
N ALA A 47 13.35 -19.62 -4.93
CA ALA A 47 14.25 -19.20 -6.01
C ALA A 47 14.78 -17.77 -5.78
N ALA A 48 13.95 -16.87 -5.24
CA ALA A 48 14.34 -15.52 -4.89
C ALA A 48 15.32 -15.46 -3.70
N ALA A 49 15.26 -16.40 -2.75
CA ALA A 49 16.09 -16.39 -1.55
C ALA A 49 17.60 -16.49 -1.81
N GLY A 50 18.00 -17.12 -2.93
CA GLY A 50 19.40 -17.23 -3.34
C GLY A 50 19.93 -16.02 -4.14
N ALA A 51 19.06 -15.07 -4.49
CA ALA A 51 19.41 -13.94 -5.35
C ALA A 51 19.87 -12.72 -4.53
N GLN A 52 20.71 -11.88 -5.14
CA GLN A 52 21.24 -10.69 -4.50
C GLN A 52 20.15 -9.62 -4.36
N GLN A 53 19.92 -9.16 -3.12
CA GLN A 53 18.96 -8.10 -2.82
C GLN A 53 19.41 -6.75 -3.39
N GLY A 54 18.46 -5.94 -3.87
CA GLY A 54 18.70 -4.60 -4.42
C GLY A 54 19.59 -4.57 -5.68
N ALA A 55 19.76 -5.70 -6.37
CA ALA A 55 20.63 -5.78 -7.53
C ALA A 55 19.93 -5.47 -8.86
N PHE A 56 18.60 -5.63 -8.91
CA PHE A 56 17.83 -5.62 -10.15
C PHE A 56 17.03 -4.33 -10.33
N ASP A 57 17.05 -3.81 -11.56
CA ASP A 57 16.27 -2.64 -12.00
C ASP A 57 14.85 -3.08 -12.41
N ALA A 58 14.69 -4.33 -12.86
CA ALA A 58 13.38 -4.93 -13.03
C ALA A 58 13.36 -6.42 -12.67
N VAL A 59 12.20 -6.91 -12.26
CA VAL A 59 11.98 -8.33 -11.96
C VAL A 59 10.73 -8.81 -12.68
N VAL A 60 10.84 -9.93 -13.37
CA VAL A 60 9.74 -10.61 -14.05
C VAL A 60 9.52 -11.95 -13.36
N ALA A 61 8.32 -12.17 -12.83
CA ALA A 61 7.96 -13.42 -12.16
C ALA A 61 6.72 -14.05 -12.81
N PHE A 62 6.72 -15.37 -12.90
CA PHE A 62 5.62 -16.17 -13.47
C PHE A 62 4.99 -17.03 -12.38
N ASN A 63 3.71 -16.80 -12.11
CA ASN A 63 2.95 -17.44 -11.07
C ASN A 63 1.77 -18.23 -11.64
N GLU A 64 1.59 -19.45 -11.11
CA GLU A 64 0.44 -20.31 -11.43
C GLU A 64 -0.65 -20.22 -10.38
N GLN A 65 -0.25 -20.00 -9.13
CA GLN A 65 -1.12 -20.03 -7.97
C GLN A 65 -1.21 -18.62 -7.38
N THR A 66 -2.43 -18.13 -7.20
CA THR A 66 -2.70 -16.80 -6.62
C THR A 66 -2.67 -16.80 -5.09
N GLU A 67 -2.69 -17.98 -4.47
CA GLU A 67 -2.80 -18.18 -3.03
C GLU A 67 -1.53 -17.77 -2.28
N GLN A 68 -0.37 -17.94 -2.91
CA GLN A 68 0.93 -17.61 -2.30
C GLN A 68 1.47 -16.23 -2.68
N LEU A 69 0.68 -15.43 -3.41
CA LEU A 69 1.10 -14.14 -3.97
C LEU A 69 1.74 -13.22 -2.93
N GLY A 70 1.20 -13.18 -1.71
CA GLY A 70 1.75 -12.34 -0.64
C GLY A 70 3.17 -12.73 -0.23
N ALA A 71 3.44 -14.04 -0.09
CA ALA A 71 4.76 -14.55 0.27
C ALA A 71 5.78 -14.35 -0.87
N GLU A 72 5.34 -14.50 -2.11
CA GLU A 72 6.18 -14.28 -3.28
C GLU A 72 6.52 -12.80 -3.45
N LEU A 73 5.55 -11.90 -3.32
CA LEU A 73 5.80 -10.46 -3.34
C LEU A 73 6.80 -10.05 -2.24
N ALA A 74 6.66 -10.60 -1.03
CA ALA A 74 7.60 -10.35 0.06
C ALA A 74 9.04 -10.80 -0.25
N ALA A 75 9.20 -11.86 -1.06
CA ALA A 75 10.51 -12.33 -1.50
C ALA A 75 11.05 -11.57 -2.73
N LEU A 76 10.18 -11.08 -3.62
CA LEU A 76 10.57 -10.37 -4.84
C LEU A 76 10.94 -8.90 -4.55
N LEU A 77 10.19 -8.21 -3.70
CA LEU A 77 10.40 -6.78 -3.42
C LEU A 77 11.81 -6.41 -2.94
N PRO A 78 12.50 -7.21 -2.11
CA PRO A 78 13.89 -6.98 -1.72
C PRO A 78 14.88 -7.09 -2.88
N LEU A 79 14.57 -7.84 -3.94
CA LEU A 79 15.45 -7.98 -5.11
C LEU A 79 15.50 -6.71 -5.96
N LEU A 80 14.41 -5.92 -5.96
CA LEU A 80 14.31 -4.68 -6.71
C LEU A 80 15.03 -3.52 -6.02
N LYS A 81 15.72 -2.70 -6.80
CA LYS A 81 16.16 -1.36 -6.41
C LYS A 81 14.96 -0.43 -6.18
N ALA A 82 15.20 0.68 -5.47
CA ALA A 82 14.22 1.76 -5.37
C ALA A 82 13.84 2.27 -6.78
N GLY A 83 12.54 2.41 -7.05
CA GLY A 83 12.05 2.77 -8.38
C GLY A 83 12.06 1.64 -9.43
N GLY A 84 12.49 0.42 -9.06
CA GLY A 84 12.55 -0.71 -9.97
C GLY A 84 11.17 -1.18 -10.43
N ALA A 85 11.10 -1.84 -11.59
CA ALA A 85 9.84 -2.33 -12.16
C ALA A 85 9.60 -3.81 -11.83
N LEU A 86 8.40 -4.16 -11.36
CA LEU A 86 7.96 -5.53 -11.16
C LEU A 86 6.92 -5.88 -12.24
N GLN A 87 7.15 -6.96 -12.98
CA GLN A 87 6.17 -7.58 -13.86
C GLN A 87 5.82 -8.97 -13.35
N LEU A 88 4.56 -9.11 -12.95
CA LEU A 88 4.02 -10.37 -12.48
C LEU A 88 3.07 -10.93 -13.53
N HIS A 89 3.35 -12.12 -14.03
CA HIS A 89 2.47 -12.84 -14.92
C HIS A 89 1.75 -13.91 -14.12
N VAL A 90 0.42 -13.88 -14.12
CA VAL A 90 -0.39 -14.83 -13.38
C VAL A 90 -1.25 -15.63 -14.35
N ALA A 91 -1.20 -16.96 -14.24
CA ALA A 91 -2.01 -17.87 -15.04
C ALA A 91 -3.46 -17.93 -14.53
N ASN A 92 -4.40 -18.16 -15.46
CA ASN A 92 -5.81 -18.45 -15.15
C ASN A 92 -6.49 -17.41 -14.23
N VAL A 93 -6.23 -16.12 -14.46
CA VAL A 93 -6.82 -15.07 -13.63
C VAL A 93 -8.28 -14.86 -14.06
N GLN A 94 -9.21 -15.34 -13.23
CA GLN A 94 -10.61 -14.94 -13.34
C GLN A 94 -10.76 -13.44 -13.06
N GLU A 95 -11.72 -12.80 -13.72
CA GLU A 95 -11.89 -11.34 -13.67
C GLU A 95 -12.02 -10.80 -12.24
N GLU A 96 -12.70 -11.54 -11.37
CA GLU A 96 -12.88 -11.23 -9.94
C GLU A 96 -11.54 -11.22 -9.16
N LYS A 97 -10.58 -12.06 -9.55
CA LYS A 97 -9.26 -12.15 -8.90
C LYS A 97 -8.30 -11.06 -9.38
N LYS A 98 -8.56 -10.40 -10.53
CA LYS A 98 -7.72 -9.29 -11.03
C LYS A 98 -7.65 -8.15 -10.02
N ASN A 99 -8.79 -7.78 -9.45
CA ASN A 99 -8.87 -6.72 -8.44
C ASN A 99 -8.17 -7.12 -7.14
N ALA A 100 -8.28 -8.38 -6.71
CA ALA A 100 -7.58 -8.89 -5.53
C ALA A 100 -6.05 -8.82 -5.70
N ILE A 101 -5.54 -9.19 -6.88
CA ILE A 101 -4.11 -9.10 -7.22
C ILE A 101 -3.65 -7.63 -7.23
N LEU A 102 -4.43 -6.73 -7.84
CA LEU A 102 -4.13 -5.30 -7.84
C LEU A 102 -4.06 -4.73 -6.42
N MET A 103 -5.03 -5.08 -5.57
CA MET A 103 -5.02 -4.67 -4.16
C MET A 103 -3.80 -5.22 -3.42
N ALA A 104 -3.43 -6.49 -3.64
CA ALA A 104 -2.24 -7.08 -3.04
C ALA A 104 -0.94 -6.36 -3.45
N LEU A 105 -0.83 -5.96 -4.72
CA LEU A 105 0.31 -5.16 -5.21
C LEU A 105 0.37 -3.79 -4.52
N MET A 106 -0.77 -3.11 -4.38
CA MET A 106 -0.85 -1.81 -3.70
C MET A 106 -0.53 -1.93 -2.20
N ILE A 107 -1.03 -2.96 -1.52
CA ILE A 107 -0.72 -3.25 -0.11
C ILE A 107 0.77 -3.59 0.06
N GLY A 108 1.37 -4.26 -0.93
CA GLY A 108 2.82 -4.49 -1.00
C GLY A 108 3.65 -3.22 -1.23
N GLY A 109 3.02 -2.05 -1.32
CA GLY A 109 3.67 -0.76 -1.50
C GLY A 109 4.06 -0.47 -2.95
N LEU A 110 3.61 -1.25 -3.92
CA LEU A 110 3.89 -1.00 -5.33
C LEU A 110 2.98 0.11 -5.88
N VAL A 111 3.52 0.92 -6.78
CA VAL A 111 2.84 2.04 -7.43
C VAL A 111 2.77 1.82 -8.94
N ASP A 112 2.05 2.68 -9.66
CA ASP A 112 1.87 2.59 -11.12
C ASP A 112 1.32 1.23 -11.61
N THR A 113 0.42 0.59 -10.85
CA THR A 113 -0.10 -0.74 -11.22
C THR A 113 -0.93 -0.70 -12.51
N ALA A 114 -0.55 -1.48 -13.51
CA ALA A 114 -1.25 -1.63 -14.78
C ALA A 114 -1.44 -3.12 -15.11
N VAL A 115 -2.59 -3.48 -15.69
CA VAL A 115 -2.90 -4.85 -16.13
C VAL A 115 -2.93 -4.90 -17.64
N LYS A 116 -2.32 -5.94 -18.22
CA LYS A 116 -2.39 -6.25 -19.64
C LYS A 116 -2.60 -7.75 -19.84
N GLU A 117 -3.39 -8.12 -20.83
CA GLU A 117 -3.48 -9.52 -21.28
C GLU A 117 -2.47 -9.70 -22.41
N GLU A 118 -1.31 -10.25 -22.08
CA GLU A 118 -0.21 -10.47 -23.02
C GLU A 118 0.37 -11.86 -22.81
N ALA A 119 0.53 -12.60 -23.92
CA ALA A 119 1.24 -13.88 -23.91
C ALA A 119 2.74 -13.62 -23.71
N SER A 120 3.38 -14.38 -22.81
CA SER A 120 4.82 -14.28 -22.55
C SER A 120 5.56 -15.47 -23.17
N PRO A 121 6.72 -15.26 -23.81
CA PRO A 121 7.54 -16.35 -24.34
C PRO A 121 8.14 -17.26 -23.26
N PHE A 122 8.20 -16.79 -22.01
CA PHE A 122 8.58 -17.61 -20.85
C PHE A 122 7.43 -18.47 -20.33
N TYR A 123 6.24 -18.32 -20.90
CA TYR A 123 5.00 -18.94 -20.43
C TYR A 123 4.09 -19.39 -21.59
N PRO A 124 4.59 -20.22 -22.53
CA PRO A 124 3.90 -20.54 -23.79
C PRO A 124 2.67 -21.43 -23.62
N GLU A 125 2.58 -22.22 -22.54
CA GLU A 125 1.48 -23.18 -22.33
C GLU A 125 0.18 -22.53 -21.87
N PHE A 126 0.21 -21.27 -21.42
CA PHE A 126 -0.94 -20.62 -20.79
C PHE A 126 -1.53 -19.51 -21.67
N SER A 127 -2.46 -19.91 -22.54
CA SER A 127 -3.33 -19.03 -23.33
C SER A 127 -4.38 -18.34 -22.44
N GLY A 128 -4.01 -17.24 -21.77
CA GLY A 128 -4.91 -16.45 -20.92
C GLY A 128 -4.25 -15.80 -19.70
N ALA A 129 -2.93 -15.67 -19.68
CA ALA A 129 -2.23 -15.04 -18.58
C ALA A 129 -2.46 -13.51 -18.54
N ALA A 130 -2.67 -12.98 -17.34
CA ALA A 130 -2.69 -11.54 -17.10
C ALA A 130 -1.31 -11.09 -16.59
N SER A 131 -0.75 -10.07 -17.24
CA SER A 131 0.48 -9.40 -16.83
C SER A 131 0.13 -8.16 -15.99
N PHE A 132 0.62 -8.13 -14.76
CA PHE A 132 0.52 -7.01 -13.85
C PHE A 132 1.88 -6.33 -13.78
N SER A 133 1.95 -5.09 -14.27
CA SER A 133 3.16 -4.27 -14.24
C SER A 133 3.02 -3.22 -13.14
N SER A 134 4.02 -3.09 -12.28
CA SER A 134 4.04 -2.14 -11.18
C SER A 134 5.46 -1.66 -10.90
N LYS A 135 5.62 -0.59 -10.11
CA LYS A 135 6.93 -0.08 -9.70
C LYS A 135 7.09 -0.11 -8.20
N LYS A 136 8.30 -0.43 -7.74
CA LYS A 136 8.71 -0.19 -6.37
C LYS A 136 8.84 1.31 -6.14
N GLN A 137 8.48 1.76 -4.95
CA GLN A 137 8.61 3.15 -4.53
C GLN A 137 10.06 3.60 -4.70
N SER A 138 10.26 4.84 -5.20
CA SER A 138 11.59 5.41 -5.38
C SER A 138 12.21 5.94 -4.10
N PHE A 139 11.43 6.04 -3.02
CA PHE A 139 11.96 6.26 -1.69
C PHE A 139 12.15 4.91 -1.02
N GLU A 140 13.28 4.69 -0.35
CA GLU A 140 13.31 3.67 0.69
C GLU A 140 12.19 4.03 1.64
N SER A 141 11.21 3.15 1.77
CA SER A 141 10.41 3.07 2.97
C SER A 141 11.44 2.78 4.07
N ALA A 142 12.08 3.82 4.58
CA ALA A 142 12.54 3.82 5.94
C ALA A 142 11.25 3.53 6.70
N ALA A 143 11.00 2.24 6.97
CA ALA A 143 10.29 1.86 8.16
C ALA A 143 10.97 2.71 9.20
N ILE A 144 10.31 3.79 9.62
CA ILE A 144 10.81 4.63 10.69
C ILE A 144 11.08 3.60 11.76
N PRO A 145 12.35 3.33 12.10
CA PRO A 145 12.57 2.33 13.12
C PRO A 145 11.83 2.92 14.30
N LEU A 146 10.80 2.21 14.77
CA LEU A 146 10.31 2.35 16.13
C LEU A 146 11.40 1.84 17.09
N ALA A 147 12.67 2.16 16.80
CA ALA A 147 13.69 2.36 17.79
C ALA A 147 13.16 3.50 18.64
N LYS A 148 12.42 3.08 19.67
CA LYS A 148 12.16 3.83 20.88
C LYS A 148 13.50 4.41 21.30
N LYS A 149 13.81 5.63 20.86
CA LYS A 149 14.92 6.38 21.41
C LYS A 149 14.59 6.46 22.89
N THR A 150 15.35 5.74 23.70
CA THR A 150 15.48 6.03 25.13
C THR A 150 16.16 7.37 25.25
N THR A 151 15.44 8.42 24.84
CA THR A 151 15.70 9.78 25.26
C THR A 151 15.47 9.75 26.75
N THR A 152 16.56 9.97 27.50
CA THR A 152 16.58 10.31 28.91
C THR A 152 15.24 10.87 29.38
N ALA A 153 14.63 10.14 30.33
CA ALA A 153 13.33 10.42 30.88
C ALA A 153 13.22 11.88 31.33
N GLN A 154 12.54 12.70 30.51
CA GLN A 154 11.82 13.83 31.05
C GLN A 154 10.50 13.31 31.61
N PRO A 155 10.04 13.79 32.78
CA PRO A 155 8.84 13.28 33.41
C PRO A 155 7.64 13.52 32.49
N ILE A 156 7.20 12.44 31.85
CA ILE A 156 5.96 12.37 31.11
C ILE A 156 4.87 12.75 32.11
N LYS A 157 4.14 13.83 31.84
CA LYS A 157 2.84 14.08 32.49
C LYS A 157 1.96 12.90 32.11
N LYS A 158 1.89 11.93 33.01
CA LYS A 158 1.04 10.75 32.91
C LYS A 158 -0.38 11.26 32.69
N TRP A 159 -0.99 10.92 31.56
CA TRP A 159 -2.44 10.91 31.50
C TRP A 159 -2.86 9.74 32.38
N THR A 160 -3.24 10.06 33.61
CA THR A 160 -3.80 9.11 34.54
C THR A 160 -5.19 8.78 34.03
N VAL A 161 -5.33 7.64 33.34
CA VAL A 161 -6.63 7.00 33.24
C VAL A 161 -6.94 6.53 34.66
N LEU A 162 -7.86 7.23 35.32
CA LEU A 162 -8.42 6.84 36.62
C LEU A 162 -9.23 5.57 36.40
N ALA A 163 -8.57 4.43 36.46
CA ALA A 163 -9.18 3.10 36.41
C ALA A 163 -8.89 2.34 37.71
N ASP A 164 -8.89 3.06 38.84
CA ASP A 164 -8.61 2.48 40.16
C ASP A 164 -9.47 3.13 41.25
N ASP A 165 -10.78 3.25 40.98
CA ASP A 165 -11.77 3.54 42.03
C ASP A 165 -12.96 2.57 41.93
N PHE A 166 -12.64 1.27 41.85
CA PHE A 166 -13.58 0.20 42.17
C PHE A 166 -13.12 -0.40 43.49
N GLY A 167 -13.44 0.26 44.60
CA GLY A 167 -13.04 -0.17 45.93
C GLY A 167 -13.66 0.60 47.10
N ASP A 168 -14.98 0.48 47.24
CA ASP A 168 -15.72 0.28 48.51
C ASP A 168 -15.38 1.24 49.68
N ASP A 169 -16.06 2.39 49.76
CA ASP A 169 -16.91 2.78 50.91
C ASP A 169 -17.54 4.16 50.69
N ASP A 170 -18.87 4.19 50.82
CA ASP A 170 -19.70 5.30 51.31
C ASP A 170 -19.92 6.60 50.49
N GLU A 171 -21.14 6.66 49.93
CA GLU A 171 -22.04 7.82 49.91
C GLU A 171 -21.64 9.10 49.12
N GLN A 172 -21.63 9.07 47.79
CA GLN A 172 -21.85 10.27 46.95
C GLN A 172 -22.19 9.86 45.50
N ASP A 173 -23.47 9.73 45.19
CA ASP A 173 -24.01 9.26 43.91
C ASP A 173 -24.75 10.39 43.16
N ASP A 174 -24.26 11.64 43.19
CA ASP A 174 -25.06 12.82 42.77
C ASP A 174 -24.29 13.94 42.03
N ASP A 175 -23.20 13.67 41.29
CA ASP A 175 -22.52 14.73 40.51
C ASP A 175 -22.30 14.39 39.01
N ILE A 176 -23.14 13.52 38.43
CA ILE A 176 -23.30 13.48 36.97
C ILE A 176 -24.29 14.58 36.59
N ILE A 177 -23.78 15.62 35.93
CA ILE A 177 -24.58 16.76 35.44
C ILE A 177 -25.63 16.23 34.45
N ASP A 178 -26.90 16.57 34.70
CA ASP A 178 -28.04 16.14 33.89
C ASP A 178 -28.00 16.74 32.48
N GLU A 179 -28.46 15.97 31.48
CA GLU A 179 -28.41 16.36 30.07
C GLU A 179 -29.29 17.57 29.75
N ASP A 180 -30.33 17.79 30.55
CA ASP A 180 -31.22 18.96 30.43
C ASP A 180 -30.53 20.26 30.90
N THR A 181 -29.62 20.19 31.88
CA THR A 181 -28.82 21.37 32.31
C THR A 181 -27.86 21.85 31.22
N LEU A 182 -27.38 20.95 30.34
CA LEU A 182 -26.54 21.31 29.19
C LEU A 182 -27.30 21.99 28.05
N LEU A 183 -28.64 21.92 28.05
CA LEU A 183 -29.49 22.47 26.98
C LEU A 183 -30.04 23.87 27.31
N ASP A 184 -30.04 24.29 28.57
CA ASP A 184 -30.58 25.60 28.99
C ASP A 184 -29.69 26.79 28.56
N ASP A 185 -28.37 26.61 28.49
CA ASP A 185 -27.41 27.67 28.12
C ASP A 185 -27.35 27.92 26.59
N THR A 186 -28.06 27.13 25.80
CA THR A 186 -28.02 27.21 24.33
C THR A 186 -28.72 28.47 23.80
N ASP A 187 -29.66 29.04 24.55
CA ASP A 187 -30.50 30.15 24.08
C ASP A 187 -29.74 31.48 24.01
N GLU A 188 -28.79 31.73 24.93
CA GLU A 188 -27.91 32.92 24.87
C GLU A 188 -26.92 32.84 23.69
N VAL A 189 -26.41 31.64 23.39
CA VAL A 189 -25.51 31.39 22.26
C VAL A 189 -26.25 31.58 20.92
N LEU A 190 -27.51 31.14 20.82
CA LEU A 190 -28.35 31.37 19.65
C LEU A 190 -28.71 32.84 19.44
N GLN A 191 -28.92 33.62 20.52
CA GLN A 191 -29.20 35.05 20.40
C GLN A 191 -27.98 35.83 19.91
N ALA A 192 -26.77 35.52 20.38
CA ALA A 192 -25.54 36.14 19.91
C ALA A 192 -25.27 35.88 18.41
N ALA A 193 -25.59 34.69 17.92
CA ALA A 193 -25.39 34.31 16.51
C ALA A 193 -26.36 35.02 15.55
N LYS A 194 -27.57 35.40 16.00
CA LYS A 194 -28.56 36.12 15.18
C LYS A 194 -28.17 37.58 14.90
N ALA A 195 -27.34 38.19 15.74
CA ALA A 195 -26.98 39.60 15.61
C ALA A 195 -26.00 39.89 14.44
N ASP A 196 -25.22 38.90 14.01
CA ASP A 196 -24.20 39.07 12.96
C ASP A 196 -24.66 38.64 11.57
N CYS A 197 -25.82 37.97 11.46
CA CYS A 197 -26.38 37.47 10.21
C CYS A 197 -27.69 38.20 9.86
N GLY A 198 -27.59 39.47 9.46
CA GLY A 198 -28.74 40.29 9.09
C GLY A 198 -28.41 41.41 8.10
N GLU A 199 -29.35 41.69 7.20
CA GLU A 199 -29.25 42.73 6.18
C GLU A 199 -29.36 44.11 6.83
N LYS A 200 -28.28 44.90 6.83
CA LYS A 200 -28.39 46.32 7.20
C LYS A 200 -29.27 47.00 6.15
N VAL A 201 -30.34 47.65 6.61
CA VAL A 201 -31.36 48.33 5.79
C VAL A 201 -30.68 49.10 4.63
N GLY A 202 -30.84 48.60 3.41
CA GLY A 202 -30.33 49.20 2.17
C GLY A 202 -29.04 48.65 1.57
N GLY A 203 -28.41 47.59 2.12
CA GLY A 203 -27.15 47.04 1.59
C GLY A 203 -27.17 45.52 1.32
N ARG A 204 -26.56 45.09 0.20
CA ARG A 204 -26.43 43.66 -0.18
C ARG A 204 -25.81 42.83 0.95
N LYS A 205 -26.37 41.62 1.17
CA LYS A 205 -25.86 40.61 2.13
C LYS A 205 -24.35 40.40 1.95
N ARG A 206 -23.59 40.58 3.03
CA ARG A 206 -22.19 40.16 3.09
C ARG A 206 -22.18 38.72 3.62
N ALA A 207 -21.43 37.83 2.98
CA ALA A 207 -21.16 36.52 3.55
C ALA A 207 -20.41 36.74 4.88
N CYS A 208 -21.02 36.34 6.00
CA CYS A 208 -20.37 36.42 7.30
C CYS A 208 -19.15 35.49 7.30
N LYS A 209 -18.06 35.91 7.96
CA LYS A 209 -16.83 35.13 8.01
C LYS A 209 -17.13 33.84 8.79
N ASN A 210 -17.20 32.72 8.08
CA ASN A 210 -17.54 31.36 8.53
C ASN A 210 -19.02 30.92 8.44
N CYS A 211 -19.87 31.48 7.57
CA CYS A 211 -21.15 30.82 7.25
C CYS A 211 -20.96 29.70 6.21
N THR A 212 -21.49 28.51 6.48
CA THR A 212 -21.65 27.43 5.49
C THR A 212 -22.98 27.53 4.73
N CYS A 213 -23.82 28.51 5.08
CA CYS A 213 -25.15 28.74 4.51
C CYS A 213 -25.16 29.44 3.15
N GLY A 214 -24.04 30.06 2.73
CA GLY A 214 -23.92 30.85 1.49
C GLY A 214 -24.06 32.35 1.71
#